data_AF-U6DGL7-F1
#
_entry.id   AF-U6DGL7-F1
#
_cell.length_a   1.000
_cell.length_b   1.000
_cell.length_c   1.000
_cell.angle_alpha   90.00
_cell.angle_beta   90.00
_cell.angle_gamma   90.00
#
_symmetry.space_group_name_H-M   'P 1'
#
loop_
_entity.id
_entity.type
_entity.pdbx_description
1 polymer ?
#
loop_
_entity_poly.entity_id
_entity_poly.type
_entity_poly.pdbx_seq_one_letter_code
_entity_poly.pdbx_strand_id
1 'polypeptide(L)'
;MELLVHVSLLFPAVKLLETLREYEIASPIRVNALGEPFSTNVHFKRRRRSIKAASDPWPGFASSSTSSQEHYRLSAFGQQFLFNLTAHAGFIAPTFTVTLFGTPGENETKFYSEEETELKHCFYKGHVNTKSEHTAVINLCSGMLGTFRSHDGDYFIEPLLSMDEQEDEDEQNKPHIVYRHSTLHREPSTGRRACDTPEHKNSHSKDKRKMRTRRLGDRPSLAEDVAVLKASLATKALSAYSNKTDSIREKRTHRRTKRFLSYPRFVEVMVVADYKMVLYHGPNLQHYILTLMSIVASIYKDPSIGNLINIVIVNLVVIHNEQEGPSISFNAQTTLKNFCQWQHLKNSQGGIQHDTAVLVTRQDICRAHDKCDTLGLAELGTICDPYRSCSISEDSGLSTAFTIAHELGHV
;
A
#
# COMPACT_ATOMS: atom_id res chain seq x y z
N MET A 1 11.14 7.67 -38.32
CA MET A 1 11.10 6.80 -37.13
C MET A 1 11.19 7.62 -35.84
N GLU A 2 12.00 8.68 -35.80
CA GLU A 2 12.08 9.61 -34.66
C GLU A 2 10.71 10.23 -34.32
N LEU A 3 9.96 10.81 -35.28
CA LEU A 3 8.63 11.40 -35.02
C LEU A 3 7.59 10.45 -34.38
N LEU A 4 7.69 9.12 -34.58
CA LEU A 4 6.75 8.17 -33.97
C LEU A 4 7.08 7.93 -32.50
N VAL A 5 8.38 7.91 -32.14
CA VAL A 5 8.86 7.80 -30.75
C VAL A 5 8.53 9.07 -29.96
N HIS A 6 8.56 10.23 -30.62
CA HIS A 6 8.26 11.54 -30.01
C HIS A 6 6.81 11.64 -29.51
N VAL A 7 5.84 11.05 -30.24
CA VAL A 7 4.44 11.05 -29.82
C VAL A 7 4.19 10.04 -28.68
N SER A 8 4.93 8.93 -28.64
CA SER A 8 4.74 7.87 -27.65
C SER A 8 5.12 8.26 -26.21
N LEU A 9 6.14 9.12 -26.01
CA LEU A 9 6.61 9.52 -24.68
C LEU A 9 5.80 10.67 -24.05
N LEU A 10 5.18 11.53 -24.87
CA LEU A 10 4.24 12.56 -24.41
C LEU A 10 2.83 12.00 -24.16
N PHE A 11 2.49 10.87 -24.77
CA PHE A 11 1.16 10.25 -24.69
C PHE A 11 0.67 9.98 -23.25
N PRO A 12 1.50 9.45 -22.32
CA PRO A 12 1.10 9.23 -20.93
C PRO A 12 0.74 10.52 -20.20
N ALA A 13 1.57 11.56 -20.32
CA ALA A 13 1.38 12.84 -19.65
C ALA A 13 0.18 13.61 -20.23
N VAL A 14 0.01 13.61 -21.56
CA VAL A 14 -1.14 14.24 -22.24
C VAL A 14 -2.45 13.54 -21.85
N LYS A 15 -2.47 12.20 -21.84
CA LYS A 15 -3.66 11.44 -21.43
C LYS A 15 -4.01 11.66 -19.95
N LEU A 16 -3.01 11.81 -19.08
CA LEU A 16 -3.23 12.17 -17.68
C LEU A 16 -3.88 13.55 -17.59
N LEU A 17 -3.32 14.58 -18.24
CA LEU A 17 -3.84 15.94 -18.22
C LEU A 17 -5.29 16.05 -18.73
N GLU A 18 -5.67 15.25 -19.72
CA GLU A 18 -7.06 15.18 -20.21
C GLU A 18 -8.06 14.68 -19.16
N THR A 19 -7.61 13.89 -18.17
CA THR A 19 -8.46 13.36 -17.10
C THR A 19 -8.55 14.26 -15.87
N LEU A 20 -7.64 15.23 -15.73
CA LEU A 20 -7.54 16.07 -14.53
C LEU A 20 -8.48 17.27 -14.61
N ARG A 21 -9.29 17.46 -13.56
CA ARG A 21 -10.20 18.62 -13.45
C ARG A 21 -9.48 19.90 -13.02
N GLU A 22 -8.51 19.76 -12.13
CA GLU A 22 -7.75 20.87 -11.55
C GLU A 22 -6.29 20.44 -11.40
N TYR A 23 -5.40 21.11 -12.14
CA TYR A 23 -3.96 20.89 -12.07
C TYR A 23 -3.21 22.22 -12.21
N GLU A 24 -1.97 22.25 -11.71
CA GLU A 24 -1.04 23.36 -11.87
C GLU A 24 0.36 22.79 -12.17
N ILE A 25 1.12 23.51 -13.01
CA ILE A 25 2.52 23.16 -13.29
C ILE A 25 3.40 23.97 -12.34
N ALA A 26 4.23 23.29 -11.57
CA ALA A 26 5.11 23.92 -10.59
C ALA A 26 6.47 23.24 -10.56
N SER A 27 7.53 23.99 -10.24
CA SER A 27 8.88 23.45 -10.10
C SER A 27 9.29 23.46 -8.62
N PRO A 28 9.56 22.30 -8.01
CA PRO A 28 10.03 22.22 -6.63
C PRO A 28 11.48 22.70 -6.54
N ILE A 29 11.76 23.57 -5.57
CA ILE A 29 13.10 24.14 -5.35
C ILE A 29 13.68 23.52 -4.07
N ARG A 30 14.92 23.03 -4.14
CA ARG A 30 15.63 22.54 -2.95
C ARG A 30 16.00 23.72 -2.04
N VAL A 31 15.71 23.60 -0.76
CA VAL A 31 15.94 24.65 0.25
C VAL A 31 16.70 24.10 1.45
N ASN A 32 17.26 24.98 2.28
CA ASN A 32 17.85 24.60 3.56
C ASN A 32 16.74 24.32 4.61
N ALA A 33 17.14 23.91 5.83
CA ALA A 33 16.20 23.68 6.93
C ALA A 33 15.40 24.92 7.37
N LEU A 34 15.85 26.13 6.99
CA LEU A 34 15.18 27.41 7.23
C LEU A 34 14.21 27.80 6.10
N GLY A 35 14.13 27.01 5.01
CA GLY A 35 13.28 27.28 3.85
C GLY A 35 13.87 28.29 2.85
N GLU A 36 15.16 28.62 2.98
CA GLU A 36 15.87 29.50 2.05
C GLU A 36 16.47 28.68 0.89
N PRO A 37 16.38 29.17 -0.35
CA PRO A 37 16.96 28.48 -1.50
C PRO A 37 18.50 28.46 -1.41
N PHE A 38 19.10 27.36 -1.88
CA PHE A 38 20.56 27.32 -2.05
C PHE A 38 20.99 28.30 -3.14
N SER A 39 22.16 28.93 -2.97
CA SER A 39 22.70 29.86 -3.97
C SER A 39 22.93 29.14 -5.31
N THR A 40 22.44 29.73 -6.39
CA THR A 40 22.51 29.21 -7.78
C THR A 40 23.94 29.06 -8.31
N ASN A 41 24.95 29.52 -7.57
CA ASN A 41 26.36 29.50 -7.97
C ASN A 41 27.13 28.26 -7.50
N VAL A 42 26.44 27.28 -6.88
CA VAL A 42 27.07 26.04 -6.41
C VAL A 42 26.51 24.88 -7.23
N HIS A 43 27.15 24.58 -8.37
CA HIS A 43 26.82 23.40 -9.17
C HIS A 43 27.09 22.13 -8.34
N PHE A 44 26.04 21.59 -7.71
CA PHE A 44 26.09 20.27 -7.09
C PHE A 44 25.98 19.21 -8.18
N LYS A 45 27.10 18.93 -8.87
CA LYS A 45 27.18 17.73 -9.71
C LYS A 45 27.00 16.51 -8.81
N ARG A 46 25.92 15.75 -9.03
CA ARG A 46 25.72 14.42 -8.41
C ARG A 46 26.82 13.51 -8.93
N ARG A 47 27.97 13.49 -8.25
CA ARG A 47 29.08 12.61 -8.62
C ARG A 47 28.61 11.18 -8.38
N ARG A 48 28.35 10.43 -9.46
CA ARG A 48 28.22 8.97 -9.44
C ARG A 48 29.46 8.46 -8.70
N ARG A 49 29.30 7.97 -7.47
CA ARG A 49 30.42 7.42 -6.69
C ARG A 49 30.85 6.13 -7.37
N SER A 50 31.86 6.18 -8.23
CA SER A 50 32.68 5.00 -8.43
C SER A 50 33.45 4.77 -7.13
N ILE A 51 33.19 3.64 -6.48
CA ILE A 51 33.89 3.21 -5.28
C ILE A 51 35.28 2.74 -5.72
N LYS A 52 36.20 3.68 -5.96
CA LYS A 52 37.66 3.48 -5.99
C LYS A 52 38.36 4.83 -6.15
N ALA A 53 38.52 5.54 -5.04
CA ALA A 53 39.53 6.59 -4.89
C ALA A 53 39.94 6.67 -3.42
N ALA A 54 40.62 5.63 -2.95
CA ALA A 54 41.46 5.74 -1.76
C ALA A 54 42.79 6.34 -2.22
N SER A 55 42.92 7.67 -2.05
CA SER A 55 44.16 8.44 -1.84
C SER A 55 44.07 9.83 -2.48
N ASP A 56 43.43 10.78 -1.81
CA ASP A 56 43.70 12.21 -2.03
C ASP A 56 43.92 12.88 -0.67
N PRO A 57 45.10 13.47 -0.40
CA PRO A 57 45.44 14.05 0.90
C PRO A 57 45.13 15.55 0.94
N TRP A 58 43.86 15.93 1.12
CA TRP A 58 43.45 17.30 1.49
C TRP A 58 42.19 17.26 2.39
N PRO A 59 42.26 17.65 3.68
CA PRO A 59 41.10 17.75 4.54
C PRO A 59 40.55 19.17 4.52
N GLY A 60 39.53 19.42 3.70
CA GLY A 60 38.81 20.69 3.68
C GLY A 60 37.66 20.64 2.69
N PHE A 61 36.43 20.65 3.21
CA PHE A 61 35.16 20.63 2.46
C PHE A 61 34.75 19.29 1.82
N ALA A 62 34.96 18.18 2.53
CA ALA A 62 34.09 17.03 2.38
C ALA A 62 32.77 17.34 3.12
N SER A 63 31.79 17.92 2.43
CA SER A 63 30.41 17.92 2.94
C SER A 63 29.95 16.46 2.94
N SER A 64 30.09 15.84 4.10
CA SER A 64 29.44 14.59 4.46
C SER A 64 27.93 14.81 4.34
N SER A 65 27.33 14.52 3.18
CA SER A 65 25.87 14.44 3.06
C SER A 65 25.39 13.13 3.69
N THR A 66 25.57 13.04 5.00
CA THR A 66 24.87 12.17 5.94
C THR A 66 23.65 12.88 6.51
N SER A 67 23.06 13.84 5.78
CA SER A 67 21.75 14.35 6.14
C SER A 67 20.72 13.38 5.57
N SER A 68 20.15 12.53 6.43
CA SER A 68 18.94 11.75 6.12
C SER A 68 17.70 12.63 5.91
N GLN A 69 17.88 13.94 5.79
CA GLN A 69 16.86 14.96 5.73
C GLN A 69 17.07 15.84 4.51
N GLU A 70 15.98 16.07 3.79
CA GLU A 70 15.92 16.86 2.57
C GLU A 70 14.77 17.87 2.70
N HIS A 71 14.98 19.10 2.22
CA HIS A 71 13.96 20.15 2.29
C HIS A 71 13.68 20.72 0.92
N TYR A 72 12.39 20.87 0.59
CA TYR A 72 11.93 21.41 -0.68
C TYR A 72 10.84 22.44 -0.47
N ARG A 73 10.76 23.39 -1.38
CA ARG A 73 9.70 24.39 -1.46
C ARG A 73 9.00 24.28 -2.81
N LEU A 74 7.67 24.19 -2.80
CA LEU A 74 6.83 24.15 -3.98
C LEU A 74 5.77 25.23 -3.87
N SER A 75 5.61 26.03 -4.92
CA SER A 75 4.53 27.02 -5.00
C SER A 75 3.49 26.51 -6.00
N ALA A 76 2.27 26.22 -5.53
CA ALA A 76 1.16 25.76 -6.36
C ALA A 76 -0.18 26.12 -5.71
N PHE A 77 -1.23 26.30 -6.51
CA PHE A 77 -2.59 26.67 -6.11
C PHE A 77 -2.65 27.94 -5.26
N GLY A 78 -1.78 28.91 -5.56
CA GLY A 78 -1.65 30.15 -4.80
C GLY A 78 -1.09 29.97 -3.38
N GLN A 79 -0.55 28.78 -3.08
CA GLN A 79 -0.01 28.40 -1.77
C GLN A 79 1.47 28.03 -1.88
N GLN A 80 2.16 28.07 -0.75
CA GLN A 80 3.54 27.63 -0.63
C GLN A 80 3.62 26.43 0.31
N PHE A 81 4.16 25.33 -0.22
CA PHE A 81 4.37 24.07 0.49
C PHE A 81 5.86 23.91 0.79
N LEU A 82 6.19 23.76 2.07
CA LEU A 82 7.53 23.45 2.56
C LEU A 82 7.59 22.00 3.00
N PHE A 83 8.32 21.18 2.26
CA PHE A 83 8.53 19.77 2.57
C PHE A 83 9.72 19.61 3.52
N ASN A 84 9.50 18.88 4.61
CA ASN A 84 10.56 18.38 5.49
C ASN A 84 10.55 16.86 5.37
N LEU A 85 11.47 16.34 4.56
CA LEU A 85 11.52 14.95 4.14
C LEU A 85 12.64 14.21 4.86
N THR A 86 12.35 12.98 5.27
CA THR A 86 13.31 12.06 5.87
C THR A 86 13.40 10.80 5.03
N ALA A 87 14.61 10.28 4.82
CA ALA A 87 14.82 9.06 4.05
C ALA A 87 14.03 7.89 4.69
N HIS A 88 13.23 7.20 3.89
CA HIS A 88 12.30 6.18 4.34
C HIS A 88 12.19 5.05 3.31
N ALA A 89 13.03 4.04 3.45
CA ALA A 89 13.03 2.83 2.62
C ALA A 89 12.72 1.55 3.40
N GLY A 90 12.12 1.67 4.59
CA GLY A 90 11.79 0.52 5.46
C GLY A 90 10.70 -0.40 4.90
N PHE A 91 10.05 -0.02 3.80
CA PHE A 91 9.08 -0.85 3.07
C PHE A 91 9.75 -1.78 2.04
N ILE A 92 11.06 -1.62 1.76
CA ILE A 92 11.82 -2.52 0.91
C ILE A 92 12.51 -3.54 1.81
N ALA A 93 12.17 -4.83 1.66
CA ALA A 93 12.77 -5.87 2.49
C ALA A 93 14.28 -6.01 2.19
N PRO A 94 15.10 -6.41 3.17
CA PRO A 94 16.52 -6.71 2.93
C PRO A 94 16.76 -7.83 1.91
N THR A 95 15.76 -8.69 1.71
CA THR A 95 15.77 -9.79 0.73
C THR A 95 15.03 -9.42 -0.55
N PHE A 96 14.82 -8.12 -0.80
CA PHE A 96 14.12 -7.66 -1.98
C PHE A 96 14.85 -8.10 -3.25
N THR A 97 14.09 -8.66 -4.18
CA THR A 97 14.59 -9.03 -5.51
C THR A 97 13.64 -8.58 -6.60
N VAL A 98 14.15 -8.48 -7.81
CA VAL A 98 13.34 -8.31 -9.02
C VAL A 98 13.40 -9.60 -9.84
N THR A 99 12.24 -10.19 -10.13
CA THR A 99 12.09 -11.39 -10.96
C THR A 99 11.51 -11.00 -12.31
N LEU A 100 12.21 -11.30 -13.40
CA LEU A 100 11.72 -11.04 -14.76
C LEU A 100 11.18 -12.34 -15.37
N PHE A 101 9.96 -12.30 -15.93
CA PHE A 101 9.40 -13.38 -16.76
C PHE A 101 9.32 -12.93 -18.21
N GLY A 102 9.53 -13.86 -19.14
CA GLY A 102 9.75 -13.59 -20.55
C GLY A 102 11.21 -13.23 -20.87
N THR A 103 11.53 -13.15 -22.15
CA THR A 103 12.81 -12.59 -22.62
C THR A 103 12.68 -11.07 -22.69
N PRO A 104 13.22 -10.30 -21.72
CA PRO A 104 13.37 -8.85 -21.87
C PRO A 104 14.25 -8.54 -23.09
N GLY A 105 14.03 -7.40 -23.73
CA GLY A 105 14.96 -6.91 -24.75
C GLY A 105 16.37 -6.75 -24.16
N GLU A 106 17.43 -6.89 -24.99
CA GLU A 106 18.83 -6.86 -24.52
C GLU A 106 19.20 -5.62 -23.67
N ASN A 107 18.47 -4.51 -23.82
CA ASN A 107 18.65 -3.28 -23.05
C ASN A 107 17.70 -3.11 -21.86
N GLU A 108 16.62 -3.89 -21.76
CA GLU A 108 15.58 -3.72 -20.73
C GLU A 108 15.99 -4.31 -19.38
N THR A 109 16.83 -5.35 -19.39
CA THR A 109 17.39 -5.95 -18.16
C THR A 109 18.16 -4.95 -17.28
N LYS A 110 18.77 -3.94 -17.91
CA LYS A 110 19.54 -2.89 -17.21
C LYS A 110 18.66 -1.96 -16.39
N PHE A 111 17.37 -1.83 -16.72
CA PHE A 111 16.45 -0.98 -15.95
C PHE A 111 16.18 -1.54 -14.56
N TYR A 112 16.39 -2.84 -14.36
CA TYR A 112 16.11 -3.54 -13.11
C TYR A 112 17.38 -3.97 -12.34
N SER A 113 18.57 -3.57 -12.82
CA SER A 113 19.85 -3.97 -12.23
C SER A 113 20.41 -2.99 -11.20
N GLU A 114 19.63 -1.99 -10.78
CA GLU A 114 20.04 -1.02 -9.75
C GLU A 114 20.35 -1.72 -8.42
N GLU A 115 21.42 -1.31 -7.75
CA GLU A 115 21.77 -1.89 -6.45
C GLU A 115 20.73 -1.50 -5.39
N GLU A 116 20.50 -2.38 -4.41
CA GLU A 116 19.52 -2.13 -3.32
C GLU A 116 19.79 -0.81 -2.58
N THR A 117 21.06 -0.45 -2.40
CA THR A 117 21.48 0.83 -1.81
C THR A 117 21.14 2.04 -2.68
N GLU A 118 21.11 1.86 -3.99
CA GLU A 118 20.66 2.89 -4.94
C GLU A 118 19.14 3.04 -4.91
N LEU A 119 18.37 1.98 -4.69
CA LEU A 119 16.91 2.12 -4.55
C LEU A 119 16.51 2.80 -3.22
N LYS A 120 17.19 2.47 -2.13
CA LYS A 120 16.83 2.96 -0.79
C LYS A 120 17.00 4.48 -0.61
N HIS A 121 17.88 5.12 -1.36
CA HIS A 121 18.08 6.58 -1.25
C HIS A 121 17.04 7.42 -2.01
N CYS A 122 16.11 6.77 -2.71
CA CYS A 122 15.09 7.42 -3.53
C CYS A 122 13.84 7.82 -2.75
N PHE A 123 13.50 7.08 -1.68
CA PHE A 123 12.21 7.20 -1.01
C PHE A 123 12.29 8.01 0.27
N TYR A 124 11.38 8.97 0.40
CA TYR A 124 11.31 9.86 1.54
C TYR A 124 9.88 9.97 2.07
N LYS A 125 9.77 10.09 3.39
CA LYS A 125 8.54 10.40 4.10
C LYS A 125 8.75 11.63 4.97
N GLY A 126 7.74 12.45 5.13
CA GLY A 126 7.90 13.69 5.88
C GLY A 126 6.61 14.43 6.14
N HIS A 127 6.76 15.72 6.41
CA HIS A 127 5.66 16.63 6.71
C HIS A 127 5.71 17.86 5.82
N VAL A 128 4.54 18.44 5.56
CA VAL A 128 4.37 19.70 4.83
C VAL A 128 4.09 20.82 5.81
N ASN A 129 4.79 21.94 5.68
CA ASN A 129 4.66 23.13 6.52
C ASN A 129 4.81 22.82 8.02
N THR A 130 5.72 21.88 8.35
CA THR A 130 6.07 21.45 9.72
C THR A 130 4.90 21.00 10.61
N LYS A 131 3.78 20.59 10.00
CA LYS A 131 2.58 20.09 10.69
C LYS A 131 2.50 18.58 10.65
N SER A 132 2.21 17.95 11.79
CA SER A 132 2.13 16.49 11.92
C SER A 132 1.00 15.85 11.10
N GLU A 133 -0.11 16.58 10.94
CA GLU A 133 -1.29 16.15 10.18
C GLU A 133 -1.11 16.25 8.66
N HIS A 134 -0.10 16.99 8.20
CA HIS A 134 0.19 17.22 6.80
C HIS A 134 1.38 16.36 6.38
N THR A 135 1.12 15.14 5.93
CA THR A 135 2.16 14.17 5.59
C THR A 135 2.57 14.25 4.12
N ALA A 136 3.81 13.89 3.80
CA ALA A 136 4.29 13.74 2.42
C ALA A 136 5.02 12.39 2.24
N VAL A 137 4.86 11.77 1.09
CA VAL A 137 5.54 10.55 0.66
C VAL A 137 6.00 10.74 -0.78
N ILE A 138 7.32 10.78 -0.99
CA ILE A 138 7.94 11.27 -2.21
C ILE A 138 9.11 10.37 -2.63
N ASN A 139 9.17 10.02 -3.91
CA ASN A 139 10.36 9.54 -4.59
C ASN A 139 11.09 10.73 -5.24
N LEU A 140 12.41 10.81 -5.05
CA LEU A 140 13.25 11.90 -5.59
C LEU A 140 14.21 11.46 -6.71
N CYS A 141 14.28 10.18 -7.05
CA CYS A 141 15.28 9.67 -8.02
C CYS A 141 14.93 9.95 -9.49
N SER A 142 13.64 9.95 -9.84
CA SER A 142 13.16 10.24 -11.20
C SER A 142 12.41 11.58 -11.28
N GLY A 143 12.83 12.55 -10.47
CA GLY A 143 12.05 13.75 -10.16
C GLY A 143 11.08 13.51 -9.00
N MET A 144 10.51 14.61 -8.47
CA MET A 144 9.57 14.57 -7.34
C MET A 144 8.26 13.86 -7.75
N LEU A 145 8.12 12.58 -7.35
CA LEU A 145 6.96 11.75 -7.64
C LEU A 145 6.33 11.27 -6.33
N GLY A 146 5.04 11.53 -6.12
CA GLY A 146 4.34 10.99 -4.95
C GLY A 146 3.13 11.80 -4.52
N THR A 147 2.80 11.73 -3.23
CA THR A 147 1.60 12.36 -2.66
C THR A 147 1.92 13.16 -1.42
N PHE A 148 1.15 14.21 -1.19
CA PHE A 148 1.21 14.99 0.04
C PHE A 148 -0.15 15.51 0.45
N ARG A 149 -0.33 15.66 1.76
CA ARG A 149 -1.53 16.21 2.39
C ARG A 149 -1.25 17.62 2.87
N SER A 150 -2.18 18.52 2.58
CA SER A 150 -2.24 19.88 3.12
C SER A 150 -3.56 20.05 3.90
N HIS A 151 -3.79 21.25 4.41
CA HIS A 151 -5.00 21.62 5.16
C HIS A 151 -6.26 21.61 4.29
N ASP A 152 -6.12 21.76 2.98
CA ASP A 152 -7.22 21.91 2.02
C ASP A 152 -7.38 20.69 1.10
N GLY A 153 -6.63 19.62 1.33
CA GLY A 153 -6.82 18.35 0.64
C GLY A 153 -5.55 17.53 0.45
N ASP A 154 -5.73 16.43 -0.28
CA ASP A 154 -4.66 15.54 -0.73
C ASP A 154 -4.25 15.91 -2.16
N TYR A 155 -2.94 15.85 -2.42
CA TYR A 155 -2.33 16.24 -3.68
C TYR A 155 -1.43 15.13 -4.20
N PHE A 156 -1.28 15.11 -5.51
CA PHE A 156 -0.30 14.34 -6.23
C PHE A 156 0.68 15.25 -6.94
N ILE A 157 1.92 14.80 -7.04
CA ILE A 157 2.98 15.46 -7.79
C ILE A 157 3.68 14.44 -8.68
N GLU A 158 3.81 14.77 -9.96
CA GLU A 158 4.44 13.92 -10.97
C GLU A 158 5.38 14.74 -11.86
N PRO A 159 6.55 14.22 -12.24
CA PRO A 159 7.45 14.90 -13.15
C PRO A 159 6.81 15.03 -14.53
N LEU A 160 6.88 16.24 -15.11
CA LEU A 160 6.51 16.45 -16.50
C LEU A 160 7.70 16.01 -17.37
N LEU A 161 7.55 14.89 -18.10
CA LEU A 161 8.59 14.41 -19.00
C LEU A 161 8.75 15.41 -20.18
N SER A 162 9.85 16.16 -20.19
CA SER A 162 10.24 17.02 -21.31
C SER A 162 11.10 16.25 -22.31
N MET A 163 10.86 16.47 -23.61
CA MET A 163 11.55 15.75 -24.70
C MET A 163 13.03 16.14 -24.85
N ASP A 164 13.43 17.29 -24.30
CA ASP A 164 14.79 17.78 -24.41
C ASP A 164 15.64 17.19 -23.29
N GLU A 165 16.16 15.98 -23.51
CA GLU A 165 17.34 15.47 -22.83
C GLU A 165 18.60 16.22 -23.30
N GLN A 166 18.56 17.56 -23.35
CA GLN A 166 19.79 18.33 -23.27
C GLN A 166 20.31 18.09 -21.84
N GLU A 167 21.38 17.32 -21.72
CA GLU A 167 22.06 16.91 -20.47
C GLU A 167 22.56 18.08 -19.59
N ASP A 168 22.11 19.31 -19.84
CA ASP A 168 22.69 20.55 -19.34
C ASP A 168 21.75 21.45 -18.51
N GLU A 169 20.45 21.13 -18.37
CA GLU A 169 19.56 21.86 -17.45
C GLU A 169 19.37 21.08 -16.13
N ASP A 170 19.80 21.70 -15.03
CA ASP A 170 19.82 21.16 -13.68
C ASP A 170 18.56 20.31 -13.36
N GLU A 171 18.76 19.03 -12.97
CA GLU A 171 17.69 18.14 -12.47
C GLU A 171 16.81 18.78 -11.37
N GLN A 172 17.29 19.87 -10.77
CA GLN A 172 16.73 20.57 -9.64
C GLN A 172 15.52 21.46 -9.96
N ASN A 173 15.20 21.75 -11.23
CA ASN A 173 14.10 22.66 -11.59
C ASN A 173 13.15 22.12 -12.67
N LYS A 174 13.19 20.82 -12.97
CA LYS A 174 12.25 20.21 -13.92
C LYS A 174 10.80 20.52 -13.51
N PRO A 175 9.91 20.85 -14.45
CA PRO A 175 8.51 21.11 -14.13
C PRO A 175 7.80 19.84 -13.67
N HIS A 176 6.89 19.99 -12.70
CA HIS A 176 6.02 18.93 -12.20
C HIS A 176 4.56 19.32 -12.39
N ILE A 177 3.71 18.33 -12.67
CA ILE A 177 2.27 18.49 -12.61
C ILE A 177 1.84 18.23 -11.17
N VAL A 178 1.12 19.18 -10.58
CA VAL A 178 0.52 19.07 -9.26
C VAL A 178 -0.99 19.08 -9.42
N TYR A 179 -1.68 18.08 -8.88
CA TYR A 179 -3.12 17.97 -9.03
C TYR A 179 -3.78 17.46 -7.74
N ARG A 180 -5.03 17.87 -7.52
CA ARG A 180 -5.78 17.46 -6.33
C ARG A 180 -6.28 16.03 -6.50
N HIS A 181 -6.10 15.22 -5.46
CA HIS A 181 -6.87 13.99 -5.33
C HIS A 181 -8.31 14.38 -5.05
N SER A 182 -9.18 14.27 -6.05
CA SER A 182 -10.60 14.58 -5.92
C SER A 182 -11.30 13.52 -5.06
N THR A 183 -11.15 13.58 -3.74
CA THR A 183 -12.16 13.03 -2.85
C THR A 183 -13.36 13.92 -3.02
N LEU A 184 -14.39 13.46 -3.74
CA LEU A 184 -15.71 14.08 -3.62
C LEU A 184 -16.01 14.13 -2.12
N HIS A 185 -15.92 15.32 -1.53
CA HIS A 185 -16.51 15.61 -0.24
C HIS A 185 -18.01 15.37 -0.42
N ARG A 186 -18.41 14.12 -0.22
CA ARG A 186 -19.78 13.80 0.08
C ARG A 186 -19.98 14.39 1.48
N GLU A 187 -20.47 15.63 1.50
CA GLU A 187 -21.21 16.21 2.62
C GLU A 187 -21.85 15.07 3.41
N PRO A 188 -21.67 15.00 4.75
CA PRO A 188 -22.18 13.88 5.54
C PRO A 188 -23.69 13.83 5.40
N SER A 189 -24.16 13.11 4.39
CA SER A 189 -25.57 12.89 4.16
C SER A 189 -26.01 12.05 5.35
N THR A 190 -26.68 12.72 6.27
CA THR A 190 -27.38 12.14 7.41
C THR A 190 -28.00 10.79 7.01
N GLY A 191 -27.47 9.70 7.57
CA GLY A 191 -28.21 8.45 7.69
C GLY A 191 -28.18 7.45 6.53
N ARG A 192 -27.05 7.25 5.84
CA ARG A 192 -26.82 5.98 5.11
C ARG A 192 -25.49 5.37 5.50
N ARG A 193 -25.55 4.35 6.37
CA ARG A 193 -24.43 3.43 6.62
C ARG A 193 -24.14 2.70 5.31
N ALA A 194 -23.05 3.05 4.66
CA ALA A 194 -22.36 2.17 3.73
C ALA A 194 -21.26 1.45 4.52
N CYS A 195 -21.04 0.17 4.21
CA CYS A 195 -20.22 -0.80 4.94
C CYS A 195 -20.90 -1.38 6.19
N ASP A 196 -22.01 -2.10 5.99
CA ASP A 196 -22.48 -3.10 6.95
C ASP A 196 -22.34 -4.47 6.25
N THR A 197 -21.50 -5.35 6.79
CA THR A 197 -21.43 -6.76 6.37
C THR A 197 -22.73 -7.45 6.80
N PRO A 198 -23.35 -8.32 5.98
CA PRO A 198 -24.61 -8.93 6.35
C PRO A 198 -24.41 -9.90 7.51
N GLU A 199 -24.71 -9.45 8.73
CA GLU A 199 -24.92 -10.35 9.86
C GLU A 199 -26.13 -11.23 9.56
N HIS A 200 -25.90 -12.54 9.65
CA HIS A 200 -26.89 -13.59 9.52
C HIS A 200 -27.96 -13.47 10.63
N LYS A 201 -28.99 -12.66 10.39
CA LYS A 201 -30.13 -12.54 11.31
C LYS A 201 -31.13 -13.66 11.02
N ASN A 202 -31.13 -14.64 11.92
CA ASN A 202 -32.15 -15.69 11.98
C ASN A 202 -33.55 -15.09 11.95
N SER A 203 -34.31 -15.48 10.93
CA SER A 203 -35.69 -15.10 10.71
C SER A 203 -36.59 -15.88 11.67
N HIS A 204 -37.23 -15.17 12.61
CA HIS A 204 -38.46 -15.66 13.21
C HIS A 204 -39.63 -14.81 12.74
N SER A 205 -40.33 -15.38 11.76
CA SER A 205 -41.65 -15.01 11.26
C SER A 205 -42.60 -14.66 12.41
N LYS A 206 -43.19 -13.45 12.34
CA LYS A 206 -44.35 -13.06 13.14
C LYS A 206 -45.62 -13.51 12.40
N ASP A 207 -46.13 -14.68 12.74
CA ASP A 207 -47.53 -15.01 12.46
C ASP A 207 -48.42 -14.45 13.57
N LYS A 208 -49.16 -13.39 13.22
CA LYS A 208 -50.25 -12.86 14.05
C LYS A 208 -51.52 -13.67 13.78
N ARG A 209 -51.97 -14.47 14.74
CA ARG A 209 -53.39 -14.89 14.81
C ARG A 209 -53.97 -14.81 16.23
N LYS A 210 -54.90 -13.87 16.35
CA LYS A 210 -56.17 -13.86 17.11
C LYS A 210 -56.20 -14.42 18.55
N MET A 211 -56.43 -13.48 19.47
CA MET A 211 -56.98 -13.67 20.81
C MET A 211 -58.43 -14.19 20.77
N ARG A 212 -58.74 -15.25 21.55
CA ARG A 212 -60.05 -15.44 22.21
C ARG A 212 -60.03 -16.51 23.32
N THR A 213 -60.07 -16.00 24.57
CA THR A 213 -60.96 -16.39 25.71
C THR A 213 -61.19 -17.88 26.08
N ARG A 214 -60.72 -18.32 27.26
CA ARG A 214 -61.49 -18.49 28.54
C ARG A 214 -60.77 -19.39 29.58
N ARG A 215 -60.67 -18.83 30.81
CA ARG A 215 -60.87 -19.38 32.18
C ARG A 215 -60.11 -20.62 32.72
N LEU A 216 -59.29 -20.32 33.73
CA LEU A 216 -59.30 -20.75 35.16
C LEU A 216 -59.12 -22.24 35.57
N GLY A 217 -58.11 -22.45 36.44
CA GLY A 217 -57.81 -23.65 37.24
C GLY A 217 -56.46 -24.27 36.80
N ASP A 218 -55.41 -24.44 37.58
CA ASP A 218 -55.15 -24.43 39.03
C ASP A 218 -53.69 -23.99 39.26
N ARG A 219 -53.39 -23.40 40.43
CA ARG A 219 -52.01 -23.32 40.96
C ARG A 219 -51.85 -24.43 41.98
N PRO A 220 -50.70 -25.11 42.00
CA PRO A 220 -49.87 -24.90 43.19
C PRO A 220 -48.35 -24.76 42.92
N SER A 221 -47.78 -23.83 43.69
CA SER A 221 -46.46 -23.80 44.34
C SER A 221 -45.13 -23.99 43.58
N LEU A 222 -44.23 -23.06 43.91
CA LEU A 222 -42.80 -22.93 43.58
C LEU A 222 -41.88 -24.10 44.02
N ALA A 223 -42.41 -25.30 44.24
CA ALA A 223 -41.67 -26.42 44.84
C ALA A 223 -41.14 -27.45 43.82
N GLU A 224 -41.59 -27.43 42.57
CA GLU A 224 -41.19 -28.41 41.54
C GLU A 224 -39.97 -27.99 40.69
N ASP A 225 -39.67 -26.69 40.59
CA ASP A 225 -38.51 -26.21 39.81
C ASP A 225 -37.15 -26.46 40.52
N VAL A 226 -37.17 -26.75 41.82
CA VAL A 226 -35.96 -27.07 42.61
C VAL A 226 -35.55 -28.55 42.46
N ALA A 227 -36.48 -29.42 42.03
CA ALA A 227 -36.19 -30.85 41.84
C ALA A 227 -35.39 -31.11 40.55
N VAL A 228 -35.64 -30.34 39.49
CA VAL A 228 -34.92 -30.50 38.20
C VAL A 228 -33.49 -29.94 38.28
N LEU A 229 -33.24 -28.90 39.08
CA LEU A 229 -31.90 -28.34 39.29
C LEU A 229 -31.00 -29.19 40.20
N LYS A 230 -31.56 -30.09 41.04
CA LYS A 230 -30.76 -31.01 41.86
C LYS A 230 -30.33 -32.28 41.13
N ALA A 231 -31.05 -32.71 40.09
CA ALA A 231 -30.72 -33.93 39.34
C ALA A 231 -29.47 -33.79 38.44
N SER A 232 -29.15 -32.58 37.95
CA SER A 232 -27.96 -32.34 37.11
C SER A 232 -26.66 -32.10 37.89
N LEU A 233 -26.71 -31.97 39.21
CA LEU A 233 -25.53 -31.82 40.08
C LEU A 233 -25.10 -33.14 40.75
N ALA A 234 -25.86 -34.23 40.57
CA ALA A 234 -25.65 -35.50 41.28
C ALA A 234 -24.83 -36.56 40.50
N THR A 235 -24.33 -36.30 39.30
CA THR A 235 -23.65 -37.33 38.48
C THR A 235 -22.13 -37.30 38.45
N LYS A 236 -21.43 -36.43 39.19
CA LYS A 236 -19.95 -36.48 39.24
C LYS A 236 -19.34 -36.20 40.61
N ALA A 237 -19.73 -37.00 41.60
CA ALA A 237 -18.85 -37.31 42.72
C ALA A 237 -19.10 -38.75 43.16
N LEU A 238 -18.15 -39.66 42.89
CA LEU A 238 -17.75 -40.81 43.72
C LEU A 238 -16.74 -41.70 42.96
N SER A 239 -15.46 -41.35 43.06
CA SER A 239 -14.39 -42.34 43.20
C SER A 239 -13.18 -41.69 43.89
N ALA A 240 -13.31 -41.50 45.20
CA ALA A 240 -12.19 -41.21 46.09
C ALA A 240 -11.76 -42.52 46.77
N TYR A 241 -10.56 -43.04 46.45
CA TYR A 241 -9.66 -43.60 47.46
C TYR A 241 -8.24 -43.81 46.90
N SER A 242 -7.32 -42.90 47.21
CA SER A 242 -6.05 -43.25 47.88
C SER A 242 -5.32 -41.97 48.31
N ASN A 243 -5.04 -41.90 49.61
CA ASN A 243 -4.37 -40.80 50.28
C ASN A 243 -2.84 -40.89 50.11
N LYS A 244 -2.18 -39.77 49.81
CA LYS A 244 -1.17 -39.17 50.72
C LYS A 244 -0.70 -37.80 50.23
N THR A 245 -0.64 -36.91 51.21
CA THR A 245 -0.21 -35.51 51.20
C THR A 245 1.28 -35.35 50.88
N ASP A 246 1.65 -34.34 50.08
CA ASP A 246 2.48 -33.25 50.60
C ASP A 246 2.50 -32.01 49.68
N SER A 247 2.62 -30.85 50.32
CA SER A 247 2.32 -29.52 49.83
C SER A 247 3.39 -28.86 48.96
N ILE A 248 3.03 -28.34 47.78
CA ILE A 248 3.76 -27.23 47.14
C ILE A 248 2.76 -26.22 46.55
N ARG A 249 2.79 -25.01 47.11
CA ARG A 249 1.98 -23.85 46.74
C ARG A 249 2.52 -23.26 45.43
N GLU A 250 2.15 -23.83 44.27
CA GLU A 250 2.45 -23.20 42.99
C GLU A 250 1.55 -21.97 42.78
N LYS A 251 2.16 -20.78 42.91
CA LYS A 251 1.61 -19.53 42.42
C LYS A 251 1.39 -19.66 40.91
N ARG A 252 0.16 -20.03 40.50
CA ARG A 252 -0.28 -19.88 39.12
C ARG A 252 -0.28 -18.39 38.78
N THR A 253 0.83 -17.93 38.21
CA THR A 253 0.90 -16.62 37.56
C THR A 253 -0.18 -16.59 36.49
N HIS A 254 -1.22 -15.78 36.69
CA HIS A 254 -2.17 -15.44 35.64
C HIS A 254 -1.39 -14.82 34.48
N ARG A 255 -1.04 -15.65 33.48
CA ARG A 255 -0.41 -15.16 32.25
C ARG A 255 -1.50 -14.44 31.47
N ARG A 256 -1.64 -13.14 31.74
CA ARG A 256 -2.53 -12.23 31.01
C ARG A 256 -2.25 -12.41 29.52
N THR A 257 -3.23 -12.93 28.79
CA THR A 257 -3.15 -13.04 27.33
C THR A 257 -2.89 -11.65 26.78
N LYS A 258 -1.76 -11.48 26.08
CA LYS A 258 -1.39 -10.19 25.50
C LYS A 258 -2.50 -9.80 24.51
N ARG A 259 -3.01 -8.57 24.62
CA ARG A 259 -4.00 -8.04 23.66
C ARG A 259 -3.37 -8.05 22.26
N PHE A 260 -4.15 -8.31 21.22
CA PHE A 260 -3.69 -8.37 19.82
C PHE A 260 -2.87 -7.15 19.34
N LEU A 261 -2.98 -6.01 20.04
CA LEU A 261 -2.47 -4.69 19.67
C LEU A 261 -1.00 -4.41 20.03
N SER A 262 -0.30 -5.29 20.76
CA SER A 262 0.98 -4.89 21.40
C SER A 262 2.26 -5.14 20.58
N TYR A 263 2.18 -5.61 19.34
CA TYR A 263 3.38 -5.91 18.54
C TYR A 263 3.30 -5.40 17.10
N PRO A 264 4.39 -4.84 16.57
CA PRO A 264 4.49 -4.55 15.14
C PRO A 264 4.40 -5.86 14.36
N ARG A 265 3.54 -5.89 13.35
CA ARG A 265 3.43 -7.00 12.39
C ARG A 265 4.07 -6.59 11.07
N PHE A 266 4.63 -7.57 10.36
CA PHE A 266 5.14 -7.40 9.02
C PHE A 266 4.26 -8.22 8.09
N VAL A 267 3.94 -7.66 6.94
CA VAL A 267 3.24 -8.34 5.85
C VAL A 267 4.18 -8.29 4.66
N GLU A 268 4.65 -9.46 4.26
CA GLU A 268 5.54 -9.66 3.13
C GLU A 268 4.73 -9.70 1.84
N VAL A 269 4.94 -8.72 0.97
CA VAL A 269 4.17 -8.54 -0.26
C VAL A 269 5.02 -8.85 -1.48
N MET A 270 4.50 -9.72 -2.35
CA MET A 270 4.98 -9.86 -3.73
C MET A 270 4.13 -8.97 -4.63
N VAL A 271 4.76 -8.05 -5.36
CA VAL A 271 4.06 -7.20 -6.33
C VAL A 271 4.34 -7.70 -7.73
N VAL A 272 3.30 -7.84 -8.55
CA VAL A 272 3.40 -8.34 -9.93
C VAL A 272 2.91 -7.24 -10.88
N ALA A 273 3.75 -6.85 -11.81
CA ALA A 273 3.43 -5.93 -12.89
C ALA A 273 3.29 -6.72 -14.21
N ASP A 274 2.13 -6.57 -14.86
CA ASP A 274 1.85 -7.26 -16.11
C ASP A 274 2.56 -6.64 -17.33
N TYR A 275 2.44 -7.28 -18.48
CA TYR A 275 3.05 -6.79 -19.73
C TYR A 275 2.57 -5.40 -20.12
N LYS A 276 1.31 -5.05 -19.84
CA LYS A 276 0.79 -3.72 -20.16
C LYS A 276 1.38 -2.63 -19.27
N MET A 277 1.69 -2.94 -18.01
CA MET A 277 2.46 -2.06 -17.14
C MET A 277 3.86 -1.78 -17.71
N VAL A 278 4.54 -2.82 -18.21
CA VAL A 278 5.86 -2.68 -18.86
C VAL A 278 5.78 -1.78 -20.08
N LEU A 279 4.81 -2.01 -20.96
CA LEU A 279 4.61 -1.19 -22.16
C LEU A 279 4.32 0.28 -21.85
N TYR A 280 3.58 0.56 -20.78
CA TYR A 280 3.16 1.92 -20.45
C TYR A 280 4.23 2.71 -19.70
N HIS A 281 4.85 2.12 -18.67
CA HIS A 281 5.82 2.81 -17.81
C HIS A 281 7.28 2.67 -18.29
N GLY A 282 7.57 1.66 -19.11
CA GLY A 282 8.89 1.40 -19.68
C GLY A 282 9.99 1.35 -18.60
N PRO A 283 11.07 2.15 -18.74
CA PRO A 283 12.21 2.10 -17.82
C PRO A 283 11.87 2.56 -16.39
N ASN A 284 10.81 3.35 -16.22
CA ASN A 284 10.42 3.89 -14.91
C ASN A 284 9.51 2.96 -14.11
N LEU A 285 9.14 1.79 -14.64
CA LEU A 285 8.17 0.88 -14.01
C LEU A 285 8.58 0.49 -12.58
N GLN A 286 9.85 0.16 -12.35
CA GLN A 286 10.34 -0.22 -11.02
C GLN A 286 10.16 0.91 -10.02
N HIS A 287 10.63 2.12 -10.36
CA HIS A 287 10.49 3.30 -9.51
C HIS A 287 9.03 3.66 -9.28
N TYR A 288 8.17 3.50 -10.29
CA TYR A 288 6.73 3.73 -10.18
C TYR A 288 6.07 2.79 -9.17
N ILE A 289 6.24 1.47 -9.33
CA ILE A 289 5.66 0.47 -8.42
C ILE A 289 6.18 0.65 -6.99
N LEU A 290 7.47 0.88 -6.81
CA LEU A 290 8.04 1.13 -5.49
C LEU A 290 7.50 2.44 -4.88
N THR A 291 7.18 3.45 -5.69
CA THR A 291 6.54 4.69 -5.23
C THR A 291 5.11 4.42 -4.75
N LEU A 292 4.32 3.66 -5.51
CA LEU A 292 2.98 3.24 -5.06
C LEU A 292 3.04 2.51 -3.73
N MET A 293 3.97 1.57 -3.59
CA MET A 293 4.12 0.78 -2.36
C MET A 293 4.69 1.59 -1.20
N SER A 294 5.50 2.62 -1.45
CA SER A 294 5.90 3.58 -0.42
C SER A 294 4.68 4.34 0.15
N ILE A 295 3.76 4.74 -0.72
CA ILE A 295 2.48 5.36 -0.33
C ILE A 295 1.63 4.37 0.48
N VAL A 296 1.44 3.14 -0.03
CA VAL A 296 0.73 2.06 0.68
C VAL A 296 1.31 1.83 2.06
N ALA A 297 2.64 1.67 2.17
CA ALA A 297 3.31 1.46 3.45
C ALA A 297 3.10 2.64 4.41
N SER A 298 3.04 3.88 3.89
CA SER A 298 2.72 5.05 4.71
C SER A 298 1.27 5.08 5.17
N ILE A 299 0.31 4.65 4.33
CA ILE A 299 -1.11 4.52 4.70
C ILE A 299 -1.24 3.55 5.88
N TYR A 300 -0.63 2.36 5.80
CA TYR A 300 -0.66 1.35 6.88
C TYR A 300 0.03 1.78 8.18
N LYS A 301 0.76 2.90 8.14
CA LYS A 301 1.40 3.53 9.30
C LYS A 301 0.59 4.67 9.90
N ASP A 302 -0.54 5.02 9.31
CA ASP A 302 -1.39 6.08 9.84
C ASP A 302 -1.98 5.69 11.21
N PRO A 303 -1.95 6.60 12.22
CA PRO A 303 -2.47 6.31 13.54
C PRO A 303 -3.96 5.89 13.57
N SER A 304 -4.76 6.31 12.58
CA SER A 304 -6.19 5.97 12.50
C SER A 304 -6.46 4.47 12.32
N ILE A 305 -5.48 3.70 11.82
CA ILE A 305 -5.60 2.24 11.66
C ILE A 305 -5.57 1.54 13.03
N GLY A 306 -4.95 2.16 14.04
CA GLY A 306 -4.87 1.64 15.42
C GLY A 306 -3.96 0.41 15.61
N ASN A 307 -3.58 -0.28 14.53
CA ASN A 307 -2.67 -1.41 14.52
C ASN A 307 -1.32 -1.03 13.91
N LEU A 308 -0.24 -1.51 14.52
CA LEU A 308 1.12 -1.35 13.97
C LEU A 308 1.38 -2.42 12.91
N ILE A 309 1.04 -2.14 11.67
CA ILE A 309 1.31 -3.00 10.51
C ILE A 309 2.47 -2.38 9.71
N ASN A 310 3.39 -3.21 9.23
CA ASN A 310 4.47 -2.85 8.32
C ASN A 310 4.24 -3.62 7.02
N ILE A 311 3.93 -2.92 5.95
CA ILE A 311 3.92 -3.52 4.62
C ILE A 311 5.36 -3.49 4.10
N VAL A 312 5.89 -4.65 3.71
CA VAL A 312 7.25 -4.78 3.17
C VAL A 312 7.23 -5.57 1.86
N ILE A 313 7.89 -5.06 0.83
CA ILE A 313 7.99 -5.72 -0.47
C ILE A 313 9.19 -6.67 -0.42
N VAL A 314 8.94 -7.94 -0.72
CA VAL A 314 9.98 -8.97 -0.77
C VAL A 314 10.37 -9.33 -2.20
N ASN A 315 9.47 -9.15 -3.17
CA ASN A 315 9.73 -9.47 -4.56
C ASN A 315 8.91 -8.58 -5.49
N LEU A 316 9.55 -8.01 -6.50
CA LEU A 316 8.89 -7.37 -7.64
C LEU A 316 8.99 -8.30 -8.84
N VAL A 317 7.85 -8.78 -9.33
CA VAL A 317 7.77 -9.60 -10.53
C VAL A 317 7.35 -8.74 -11.72
N VAL A 318 8.13 -8.78 -12.80
CA VAL A 318 7.85 -8.05 -14.03
C VAL A 318 7.64 -9.02 -15.19
N ILE A 319 6.47 -8.96 -15.81
CA ILE A 319 6.07 -9.89 -16.88
C ILE A 319 6.28 -9.23 -18.23
N HIS A 320 7.29 -9.66 -18.98
CA HIS A 320 7.56 -9.18 -20.35
C HIS A 320 6.81 -10.00 -21.41
N ASN A 321 6.33 -11.20 -21.07
CA ASN A 321 5.57 -12.06 -21.96
C ASN A 321 4.25 -12.49 -21.31
N GLU A 322 3.12 -12.13 -21.93
CA GLU A 322 1.77 -12.45 -21.43
C GLU A 322 1.55 -13.96 -21.21
N GLN A 323 2.23 -14.83 -21.97
CA GLN A 323 2.07 -16.28 -21.88
C GLN A 323 2.70 -16.88 -20.61
N GLU A 324 3.66 -16.19 -20.00
CA GLU A 324 4.32 -16.65 -18.77
C GLU A 324 3.67 -16.10 -17.50
N GLY A 325 2.81 -15.08 -17.67
CA GLY A 325 2.04 -14.44 -16.61
C GLY A 325 0.74 -15.17 -16.25
N PRO A 326 -0.01 -14.65 -15.25
CA PRO A 326 -1.37 -15.07 -15.00
C PRO A 326 -2.27 -14.68 -16.19
N SER A 327 -3.28 -15.49 -16.47
CA SER A 327 -4.28 -15.14 -17.50
C SER A 327 -5.17 -14.01 -17.01
N ILE A 328 -4.98 -12.81 -17.57
CA ILE A 328 -5.76 -11.61 -17.28
C ILE A 328 -6.92 -11.53 -18.28
N SER A 329 -8.13 -11.40 -17.75
CA SER A 329 -9.36 -11.22 -18.51
C SER A 329 -10.07 -9.93 -18.13
N PHE A 330 -11.02 -9.50 -18.95
CA PHE A 330 -11.90 -8.38 -18.62
C PHE A 330 -12.74 -8.62 -17.35
N ASN A 331 -12.99 -9.88 -16.97
CA ASN A 331 -13.73 -10.20 -15.75
C ASN A 331 -12.81 -10.23 -14.53
N ALA A 332 -13.04 -9.30 -13.59
CA ALA A 332 -12.22 -9.16 -12.38
C ALA A 332 -12.16 -10.45 -11.53
N GLN A 333 -13.26 -11.18 -11.38
CA GLN A 333 -13.30 -12.42 -10.58
C GLN A 333 -12.46 -13.53 -11.20
N THR A 334 -12.53 -13.69 -12.53
CA THR A 334 -11.74 -14.68 -13.26
C THR A 334 -10.25 -14.34 -13.18
N THR A 335 -9.90 -13.07 -13.37
CA THR A 335 -8.52 -12.58 -13.27
C THR A 335 -7.95 -12.81 -11.87
N LEU A 336 -8.69 -12.47 -10.82
CA LEU A 336 -8.28 -12.71 -9.43
C LEU A 336 -8.01 -14.21 -9.22
N LYS A 337 -8.96 -15.09 -9.56
CA LYS A 337 -8.81 -16.53 -9.40
C LYS A 337 -7.57 -17.07 -10.13
N ASN A 338 -7.36 -16.68 -11.38
CA ASN A 338 -6.20 -17.10 -12.17
C ASN A 338 -4.89 -16.63 -11.53
N PHE A 339 -4.85 -15.39 -11.05
CA PHE A 339 -3.69 -14.83 -10.39
C PHE A 339 -3.37 -15.53 -9.06
N CYS A 340 -4.38 -15.78 -8.22
CA CYS A 340 -4.21 -16.49 -6.95
C CYS A 340 -3.67 -17.92 -7.14
N GLN A 341 -4.12 -18.61 -8.19
CA GLN A 341 -3.59 -19.92 -8.57
C GLN A 341 -2.14 -19.83 -9.06
N TRP A 342 -1.84 -18.83 -9.90
CA TRP A 342 -0.49 -18.60 -10.42
C TRP A 342 0.52 -18.27 -9.31
N GLN A 343 0.19 -17.35 -8.40
CA GLN A 343 1.09 -16.97 -7.30
C GLN A 343 1.37 -18.15 -6.37
N HIS A 344 0.36 -18.98 -6.09
CA HIS A 344 0.49 -20.12 -5.19
C HIS A 344 1.49 -21.15 -5.73
N LEU A 345 1.45 -21.41 -7.04
CA LEU A 345 2.39 -22.28 -7.72
C LEU A 345 3.83 -21.75 -7.60
N LYS A 346 4.02 -20.43 -7.71
CA LYS A 346 5.34 -19.80 -7.57
C LYS A 346 5.86 -19.81 -6.14
N ASN A 347 5.00 -19.57 -5.16
CA ASN A 347 5.37 -19.62 -3.75
C ASN A 347 5.79 -21.05 -3.33
N SER A 348 5.10 -22.07 -3.85
CA SER A 348 5.35 -23.48 -3.49
C SER A 348 6.60 -24.10 -4.17
N GLN A 349 7.07 -23.56 -5.30
CA GLN A 349 8.17 -24.12 -6.09
C GLN A 349 9.57 -23.67 -5.63
N GLY A 350 9.72 -23.29 -4.35
CA GLY A 350 10.97 -22.71 -3.84
C GLY A 350 11.22 -21.28 -4.35
N GLY A 351 10.15 -20.59 -4.76
CA GLY A 351 10.18 -19.15 -5.02
C GLY A 351 10.33 -18.36 -3.73
N ILE A 352 10.31 -17.03 -3.86
CA ILE A 352 10.44 -16.13 -2.71
C ILE A 352 9.15 -16.15 -1.92
N GLN A 353 9.27 -16.57 -0.66
CA GLN A 353 8.16 -16.62 0.28
C GLN A 353 7.59 -15.21 0.48
N HIS A 354 6.27 -15.13 0.47
CA HIS A 354 5.50 -13.92 0.75
C HIS A 354 4.19 -14.30 1.43
N ASP A 355 3.61 -13.35 2.18
CA ASP A 355 2.33 -13.51 2.85
C ASP A 355 1.16 -13.24 1.90
N THR A 356 1.29 -12.25 1.01
CA THR A 356 0.24 -11.85 0.07
C THR A 356 0.82 -11.35 -1.26
N ALA A 357 0.06 -11.49 -2.34
CA ALA A 357 0.45 -11.08 -3.68
C ALA A 357 -0.49 -10.00 -4.24
N VAL A 358 0.08 -8.97 -4.86
CA VAL A 358 -0.68 -7.88 -5.49
C VAL A 358 -0.36 -7.84 -6.98
N LEU A 359 -1.37 -8.01 -7.84
CA LEU A 359 -1.25 -7.80 -9.29
C LEU A 359 -1.65 -6.36 -9.63
N VAL A 360 -0.76 -5.64 -10.30
CA VAL A 360 -1.03 -4.32 -10.87
C VAL A 360 -1.07 -4.44 -12.40
N THR A 361 -2.15 -3.99 -13.01
CA THR A 361 -2.37 -4.10 -14.47
C THR A 361 -2.95 -2.83 -15.07
N ARG A 362 -2.60 -2.53 -16.32
CA ARG A 362 -3.25 -1.49 -17.14
C ARG A 362 -4.40 -2.03 -17.99
N GLN A 363 -4.79 -3.28 -17.79
CA GLN A 363 -5.99 -3.86 -18.40
C GLN A 363 -7.22 -3.50 -17.56
N ASP A 364 -8.24 -2.92 -18.19
CA ASP A 364 -9.53 -2.66 -17.54
C ASP A 364 -10.11 -3.97 -17.00
N ILE A 365 -10.37 -4.00 -15.69
CA ILE A 365 -10.95 -5.15 -14.98
C ILE A 365 -12.35 -4.80 -14.46
N CYS A 366 -13.37 -5.42 -15.04
CA CYS A 366 -14.74 -5.05 -14.75
C CYS A 366 -15.48 -6.17 -14.00
N ARG A 367 -16.40 -5.78 -13.11
CA ARG A 367 -17.27 -6.73 -12.40
C ARG A 367 -18.32 -7.37 -13.32
N ALA A 368 -18.76 -6.62 -14.33
CA ALA A 368 -19.70 -7.05 -15.36
C ALA A 368 -19.50 -6.23 -16.65
N HIS A 369 -20.04 -6.69 -17.78
CA HIS A 369 -19.88 -6.03 -19.09
C HIS A 369 -20.25 -4.55 -19.11
N ASP A 370 -21.29 -4.15 -18.37
CA ASP A 370 -21.78 -2.75 -18.35
C ASP A 370 -21.37 -1.98 -17.09
N LYS A 371 -20.52 -2.56 -16.23
CA LYS A 371 -20.10 -1.96 -14.95
C LYS A 371 -18.60 -2.11 -14.77
N CYS A 372 -17.87 -1.15 -15.34
CA CYS A 372 -16.41 -1.10 -15.24
C CYS A 372 -15.88 -0.03 -14.27
N ASP A 373 -16.63 0.26 -13.20
CA ASP A 373 -16.15 1.16 -12.14
C ASP A 373 -15.23 0.44 -11.13
N THR A 374 -14.75 -0.76 -11.45
CA THR A 374 -14.00 -1.62 -10.52
C THR A 374 -12.51 -1.37 -10.70
N LEU A 375 -11.88 -0.72 -9.72
CA LEU A 375 -10.44 -0.45 -9.74
C LEU A 375 -9.63 -1.56 -9.05
N GLY A 376 -10.26 -2.42 -8.26
CA GLY A 376 -9.59 -3.47 -7.50
C GLY A 376 -10.54 -4.58 -7.08
N LEU A 377 -9.96 -5.74 -6.75
CA LEU A 377 -10.69 -6.86 -6.17
C LEU A 377 -9.76 -7.75 -5.32
N ALA A 378 -10.26 -8.14 -4.16
CA ALA A 378 -9.65 -9.11 -3.26
C ALA A 378 -10.69 -10.01 -2.57
N GLU A 379 -10.25 -11.15 -2.05
CA GLU A 379 -11.07 -11.96 -1.14
C GLU A 379 -10.94 -11.46 0.31
N LEU A 380 -11.97 -11.69 1.13
CA LEU A 380 -12.04 -11.15 2.49
C LEU A 380 -11.38 -12.09 3.51
N GLY A 381 -10.42 -11.57 4.28
CA GLY A 381 -9.81 -12.25 5.44
C GLY A 381 -8.99 -13.48 5.05
N THR A 382 -8.29 -13.39 3.92
CA THR A 382 -7.52 -14.49 3.31
C THR A 382 -6.02 -14.33 3.45
N ILE A 383 -5.51 -13.36 4.21
CA ILE A 383 -4.06 -13.11 4.38
C ILE A 383 -3.26 -14.34 4.84
N CYS A 384 -3.88 -15.25 5.61
CA CYS A 384 -3.26 -16.50 6.08
C CYS A 384 -3.62 -17.73 5.24
N ASP A 385 -4.34 -17.59 4.11
CA ASP A 385 -4.66 -18.66 3.18
C ASP A 385 -3.70 -18.61 1.97
N PRO A 386 -2.74 -19.54 1.85
CA PRO A 386 -1.76 -19.53 0.76
C PRO A 386 -2.37 -19.60 -0.65
N TYR A 387 -3.62 -20.04 -0.79
CA TYR A 387 -4.30 -20.14 -2.09
C TYR A 387 -5.11 -18.90 -2.44
N ARG A 388 -5.40 -18.03 -1.47
CA ARG A 388 -6.36 -16.92 -1.59
C ARG A 388 -5.83 -15.57 -1.09
N SER A 389 -4.58 -15.54 -0.61
CA SER A 389 -3.89 -14.31 -0.19
C SER A 389 -3.36 -13.53 -1.39
N CYS A 390 -4.28 -12.86 -2.09
CA CYS A 390 -4.02 -12.23 -3.38
C CYS A 390 -5.02 -11.10 -3.61
N SER A 391 -4.58 -10.06 -4.30
CA SER A 391 -5.44 -8.97 -4.77
C SER A 391 -5.02 -8.52 -6.17
N ILE A 392 -5.97 -7.92 -6.89
CA ILE A 392 -5.72 -7.31 -8.20
C ILE A 392 -6.10 -5.83 -8.14
N SER A 393 -5.36 -4.98 -8.85
CA SER A 393 -5.60 -3.54 -8.91
C SER A 393 -5.32 -3.03 -10.32
N GLU A 394 -6.25 -2.23 -10.83
CA GLU A 394 -6.11 -1.47 -12.07
C GLU A 394 -5.24 -0.24 -11.83
N ASP A 395 -4.29 -0.01 -12.72
CA ASP A 395 -3.41 1.15 -12.67
C ASP A 395 -4.07 2.38 -13.33
N SER A 396 -4.29 3.40 -12.52
CA SER A 396 -4.89 4.69 -12.88
C SER A 396 -3.98 5.87 -12.51
N GLY A 397 -2.70 5.62 -12.24
CA GLY A 397 -1.75 6.61 -11.74
C GLY A 397 -1.49 6.46 -10.24
N LEU A 398 -1.00 7.52 -9.59
CA LEU A 398 -0.65 7.50 -8.16
C LEU A 398 -1.83 7.16 -7.23
N SER A 399 -3.07 7.38 -7.68
CA SER A 399 -4.29 6.96 -6.97
C SER A 399 -4.38 5.45 -6.76
N THR A 400 -3.75 4.64 -7.61
CA THR A 400 -3.72 3.17 -7.49
C THR A 400 -3.09 2.72 -6.17
N ALA A 401 -2.21 3.52 -5.54
CA ALA A 401 -1.71 3.22 -4.21
C ALA A 401 -2.83 3.11 -3.15
N PHE A 402 -3.87 3.97 -3.25
CA PHE A 402 -5.02 3.91 -2.34
C PHE A 402 -5.89 2.68 -2.63
N THR A 403 -6.04 2.31 -3.90
CA THR A 403 -6.73 1.08 -4.32
C THR A 403 -6.00 -0.15 -3.78
N ILE A 404 -4.68 -0.24 -3.97
CA ILE A 404 -3.87 -1.34 -3.43
C ILE A 404 -4.01 -1.41 -1.90
N ALA A 405 -3.96 -0.27 -1.21
CA ALA A 405 -4.12 -0.24 0.23
C ALA A 405 -5.52 -0.71 0.67
N HIS A 406 -6.57 -0.35 -0.07
CA HIS A 406 -7.95 -0.79 0.15
C HIS A 406 -8.10 -2.30 -0.03
N GLU A 407 -7.62 -2.84 -1.14
CA GLU A 407 -7.70 -4.28 -1.43
C GLU A 407 -6.85 -5.11 -0.47
N LEU A 408 -5.65 -4.64 -0.09
CA LEU A 408 -4.87 -5.27 0.97
C LEU A 408 -5.58 -5.24 2.33
N GLY A 409 -6.51 -4.31 2.55
CA GLY A 409 -7.30 -4.25 3.78
C GLY A 409 -8.48 -5.23 3.76
N HIS A 410 -8.86 -5.72 2.57
CA HIS A 410 -9.82 -6.81 2.41
C HIS A 410 -9.17 -8.16 2.69
N VAL A 411 -7.96 -8.40 2.16
CA VAL A 411 -7.16 -9.62 2.40
C VAL A 411 -6.88 -9.81 3.88
#